data_AF-A0A838FH47-F1
#
_entry.id   AF-A0A838FH47-F1
#
_cell.length_a   1.000
_cell.length_b   1.000
_cell.length_c   1.000
_cell.angle_alpha   90.00
_cell.angle_beta   90.00
_cell.angle_gamma   90.00
#
_symmetry.space_group_name_H-M   'P 1'
#
loop_
_entity.id
_entity.type
_entity.pdbx_description
1 polymer ?
#
loop_
_entity_poly.entity_id
_entity_poly.type
_entity_poly.pdbx_seq_one_letter_code
_entity_poly.pdbx_strand_id
1 'polypeptide(L)'
;MSYTIKNLREVKDVAPEHGFSEIQEARFPRSDLGAEATGLAYHVMHPGKRGFGHRHESAEEVYVVLSGSGRMKLDEEIVELSRM
;
A
#
# COMPACT_ATOMS: atom_id res chain seq x y z
N MET A 1 11.88 23.80 11.77
CA MET A 1 11.09 22.78 11.05
C MET A 1 12.00 21.61 10.77
N SER A 2 11.78 20.47 11.45
CA SER A 2 12.44 19.21 11.13
C SER A 2 11.57 18.44 10.14
N TYR A 3 12.19 17.77 9.18
CA TYR A 3 11.51 16.88 8.24
C TYR A 3 12.22 15.53 8.22
N THR A 4 11.47 14.48 7.90
CA THR A 4 11.99 13.13 7.74
C THR A 4 11.94 12.75 6.26
N ILE A 5 13.04 12.23 5.73
CA ILE A 5 13.10 11.67 4.37
C ILE A 5 13.36 10.18 4.50
N LYS A 6 12.47 9.36 3.93
CA LYS A 6 12.64 7.91 3.91
C LYS A 6 12.34 7.37 2.52
N ASN A 7 13.25 6.54 2.01
CA ASN A 7 12.99 5.74 0.81
C ASN A 7 12.05 4.58 1.18
N LEU A 8 10.88 4.53 0.54
CA LEU A 8 9.85 3.52 0.82
C LEU A 8 10.33 2.09 0.53
N ARG A 9 11.33 1.88 -0.34
CA ARG A 9 11.90 0.55 -0.60
C ARG A 9 12.82 0.04 0.50
N GLU A 10 13.33 0.92 1.35
CA GLU A 10 14.15 0.54 2.50
C GLU A 10 13.32 0.25 3.76
N VAL A 11 12.02 0.50 3.70
CA VAL A 11 11.09 0.13 4.78
C VAL A 11 10.93 -1.38 4.73
N LYS A 12 10.85 -2.00 5.91
CA LYS A 12 10.71 -3.45 6.02
C LYS A 12 9.46 -3.92 5.28
N ASP A 13 9.64 -4.89 4.39
CA ASP A 13 8.51 -5.66 3.86
C ASP A 13 8.00 -6.62 4.94
N VAL A 14 6.77 -6.40 5.39
CA VAL A 14 6.14 -7.21 6.44
C VAL A 14 5.34 -8.37 5.87
N ALA A 15 5.12 -8.43 4.55
CA ALA A 15 4.36 -9.50 3.93
C ALA A 15 4.91 -10.91 4.23
N PRO A 16 6.24 -11.15 4.25
CA PRO A 16 6.78 -12.47 4.58
C PRO A 16 6.43 -12.97 5.99
N GLU A 17 6.41 -12.08 6.97
CA GLU A 17 6.12 -12.44 8.37
C GLU A 17 4.66 -12.83 8.58
N HIS A 18 3.80 -12.42 7.65
CA HIS A 18 2.37 -12.71 7.68
C HIS A 18 1.94 -13.73 6.61
N GLY A 19 2.88 -14.40 5.96
CA GLY A 19 2.58 -15.45 4.96
C GLY A 19 2.04 -14.91 3.63
N PHE A 20 2.32 -13.65 3.30
CA PHE A 20 1.81 -12.98 2.10
C PHE A 20 2.85 -12.80 0.99
N SER A 21 4.05 -13.38 1.11
CA SER A 21 5.11 -13.27 0.09
C SER A 21 4.66 -13.67 -1.30
N GLU A 22 3.77 -14.66 -1.44
CA GLU A 22 3.26 -15.10 -2.74
C GLU A 22 2.26 -14.12 -3.36
N ILE A 23 1.71 -13.18 -2.58
CA ILE A 23 0.65 -12.26 -2.99
C ILE A 23 1.20 -10.87 -3.27
N GLN A 24 2.04 -10.35 -2.38
CA GLN A 24 2.46 -8.95 -2.40
C GLN A 24 3.71 -8.72 -1.55
N GLU A 25 4.33 -7.56 -1.78
CA GLU A 25 5.17 -6.88 -0.81
C GLU A 25 4.34 -5.78 -0.13
N ALA A 26 4.51 -5.58 1.18
CA ALA A 26 3.74 -4.61 1.96
C ALA A 26 4.66 -3.86 2.93
N ARG A 27 4.75 -2.54 2.77
CA ARG A 27 5.62 -1.67 3.57
C ARG A 27 4.81 -0.53 4.19
N PHE A 28 4.95 -0.35 5.50
CA PHE A 28 4.18 0.63 6.27
C PHE A 28 5.10 1.59 7.03
N PRO A 29 5.53 2.71 6.42
CA PRO A 29 6.55 3.61 6.95
C PRO A 29 6.09 4.53 8.07
N ARG A 30 4.91 4.34 8.69
CA ARG A 30 4.37 5.29 9.68
C ARG A 30 5.38 5.59 10.78
N SER A 31 5.98 4.55 11.36
CA SER A 31 6.99 4.69 12.41
C SER A 31 8.30 5.26 11.86
N ASP A 32 8.76 4.80 10.69
CA ASP A 32 9.97 5.33 10.03
C ASP A 32 9.89 6.83 9.73
N LEU A 33 8.69 7.33 9.43
CA LEU A 33 8.43 8.74 9.14
C LEU A 33 8.16 9.57 10.40
N GLY A 34 7.93 8.94 11.56
CA GLY A 34 7.44 9.63 12.75
C GLY A 34 6.03 10.21 12.55
N ALA A 35 5.20 9.58 11.72
CA ALA A 35 3.87 10.08 11.39
C ALA A 35 2.86 9.77 12.51
N GLU A 36 2.26 10.82 13.08
CA GLU A 36 1.33 10.69 14.20
C GLU A 36 -0.09 10.36 13.72
N ALA A 37 -0.61 11.13 12.77
CA ALA A 37 -1.99 11.05 12.29
C ALA A 37 -2.13 10.57 10.83
N THR A 38 -1.03 10.33 10.13
CA THR A 38 -1.03 9.92 8.71
C THR A 38 -0.64 8.45 8.57
N GLY A 39 -1.50 7.68 7.91
CA GLY A 39 -1.14 6.36 7.38
C GLY A 39 -0.51 6.48 6.00
N LEU A 40 0.49 5.64 5.73
CA LEU A 40 1.03 5.47 4.38
C LEU A 40 1.35 3.98 4.22
N ALA A 41 1.07 3.45 3.03
CA ALA A 41 1.44 2.10 2.65
C ALA A 41 2.07 2.12 1.26
N TYR A 42 3.14 1.35 1.09
CA TYR A 42 3.72 1.06 -0.22
C TYR A 42 3.56 -0.44 -0.50
N HIS A 43 2.69 -0.75 -1.45
CA HIS A 43 2.37 -2.11 -1.87
C HIS A 43 2.93 -2.40 -3.25
N VAL A 44 3.44 -3.62 -3.43
CA VAL A 44 3.74 -4.21 -4.73
C VAL A 44 2.92 -5.49 -4.86
N MET A 45 1.91 -5.49 -5.70
CA MET A 45 1.08 -6.68 -5.94
C MET A 45 1.73 -7.57 -7.00
N HIS A 46 1.82 -8.87 -6.74
CA HIS A 46 2.32 -9.82 -7.73
C HIS A 46 1.29 -10.05 -8.85
N PRO A 47 1.74 -10.37 -10.09
CA PRO A 47 0.85 -10.61 -11.21
C PRO A 47 -0.21 -11.68 -10.92
N GLY A 48 -1.47 -11.37 -11.21
CA GLY A 48 -2.60 -12.30 -11.02
C GLY A 48 -2.99 -12.56 -9.56
N LYS A 49 -2.36 -11.88 -8.59
CA LYS A 49 -2.68 -11.99 -7.17
C LYS A 49 -3.62 -10.87 -6.74
N ARG A 50 -4.30 -11.07 -5.61
CA ARG A 50 -5.19 -10.09 -4.99
C ARG A 50 -5.02 -10.11 -3.48
N GLY A 51 -5.07 -8.93 -2.87
CA GLY A 51 -5.19 -8.78 -1.42
C GLY A 51 -6.64 -8.96 -0.93
N PHE A 52 -6.83 -8.69 0.36
CA PHE A 52 -8.13 -8.63 0.99
C PHE A 52 -8.65 -7.19 1.00
N GLY A 53 -9.95 -7.02 0.73
CA GLY A 53 -10.60 -5.72 0.87
C GLY A 53 -10.80 -5.39 2.34
N HIS A 54 -10.56 -4.14 2.70
CA HIS A 54 -10.88 -3.57 4.01
C HIS A 54 -11.25 -2.09 3.83
N ARG A 55 -11.74 -1.45 4.90
CA ARG A 55 -12.07 -0.03 4.92
C ARG A 55 -11.72 0.55 6.28
N HIS A 56 -11.27 1.80 6.27
CA HIS A 56 -11.09 2.60 7.48
C HIS A 56 -12.36 3.41 7.77
N GLU A 57 -12.83 3.42 9.02
CA GLU A 57 -14.03 4.19 9.42
C GLU A 57 -13.74 5.67 9.63
N SER A 58 -12.50 6.01 10.01
CA SER A 58 -12.12 7.34 10.48
C SER A 58 -11.07 8.04 9.62
N ALA A 59 -10.71 7.45 8.47
CA ALA A 59 -9.68 7.99 7.59
C ALA A 59 -10.06 7.78 6.12
N GLU A 60 -9.82 8.81 5.31
CA GLU A 60 -9.81 8.69 3.85
C GLU A 60 -8.62 7.84 3.42
N GLU A 61 -8.80 7.08 2.35
CA GLU A 61 -7.72 6.30 1.74
C GLU A 61 -7.53 6.73 0.29
N VAL A 62 -6.30 7.11 -0.04
CA VAL A 62 -5.91 7.61 -1.36
C VAL A 62 -4.89 6.68 -1.97
N TYR A 63 -5.17 6.23 -3.20
CA TYR A 63 -4.31 5.32 -3.95
C TYR A 63 -3.61 6.04 -5.09
N VAL A 64 -2.28 5.88 -5.19
CA VAL A 64 -1.48 6.40 -6.31
C VAL A 64 -0.79 5.22 -7.00
N VAL A 65 -1.09 5.01 -8.28
CA VAL A 65 -0.49 3.92 -9.07
C VAL A 65 0.85 4.36 -9.62
N LEU A 66 1.93 3.95 -8.97
CA LEU A 66 3.30 4.32 -9.33
C LEU A 66 3.83 3.56 -10.56
N SER A 67 3.35 2.33 -10.80
CA SER A 67 3.80 1.50 -11.91
C SER A 67 2.84 0.34 -12.16
N GLY A 68 2.89 -0.21 -13.38
CA GLY A 68 2.10 -1.37 -13.76
C GLY A 68 0.64 -1.03 -14.07
N SER A 69 -0.19 -2.07 -14.09
CA SER A 69 -1.63 -1.99 -14.33
C SER A 69 -2.32 -3.12 -13.57
N GLY A 70 -3.62 -3.01 -13.37
CA GLY A 70 -4.39 -4.02 -12.66
C GLY A 70 -5.84 -3.61 -12.49
N ARG A 71 -6.49 -4.15 -11.47
CA ARG A 71 -7.88 -3.84 -11.14
C ARG A 71 -8.01 -3.59 -9.64
N MET A 72 -8.90 -2.69 -9.27
CA MET A 72 -9.27 -2.44 -7.89
C MET A 72 -10.77 -2.67 -7.74
N LYS A 73 -11.15 -3.43 -6.71
CA LYS A 73 -12.55 -3.59 -6.34
C LYS A 73 -12.87 -2.58 -5.24
N LEU A 74 -13.76 -1.64 -5.51
CA LEU A 74 -14.25 -0.64 -4.55
C LEU A 74 -15.75 -0.87 -4.37
N ASP A 75 -16.14 -1.32 -3.18
CA ASP A 75 -17.51 -1.77 -2.87
C ASP A 75 -18.03 -2.82 -3.88
N GLU A 76 -18.97 -2.46 -4.74
CA GLU A 76 -19.54 -3.32 -5.80
C GLU A 76 -18.92 -3.06 -7.18
N GLU A 77 -18.05 -2.07 -7.31
CA GLU A 77 -17.40 -1.67 -8.56
C GLU A 77 -16.03 -2.33 -8.72
N ILE A 78 -15.65 -2.61 -9.97
CA ILE A 78 -14.29 -2.96 -10.35
C ILE A 78 -13.80 -1.90 -11.33
N VAL A 79 -12.74 -1.19 -10.97
CA VAL A 79 -12.08 -0.18 -11.81
C VAL A 79 -10.76 -0.71 -12.36
N GLU A 80 -10.44 -0.34 -13.61
CA GLU A 80 -9.14 -0.61 -14.21
C GLU A 80 -8.11 0.41 -13.72
N LEU A 81 -6.92 -0.07 -13.36
CA LEU A 81 -5.80 0.74 -12.94
C LEU A 81 -4.74 0.75 -14.02
N SER A 82 -4.23 1.93 -14.33
CA SER A 82 -2.99 2.13 -15.09
C SER A 82 -2.08 3.06 -14.30
N ARG A 83 -0.78 2.97 -14.54
CA ARG A 83 0.14 4.03 -14.13
C ARG A 83 -0.36 5.39 -14.63
N MET A 84 -0.11 6.42 -13.84
CA MET A 84 -0.23 7.81 -14.32
C MET A 84 0.75 8.08 -15.47
#